data_AF-A0A3M1S7V9-F1
#
_entry.id   AF-A0A3M1S7V9-F1
#
_cell.length_a   1.000
_cell.length_b   1.000
_cell.length_c   1.000
_cell.angle_alpha   90.00
_cell.angle_beta   90.00
_cell.angle_gamma   90.00
#
_symmetry.space_group_name_H-M   'P 1'
#
loop_
_entity.id
_entity.type
_entity.pdbx_description
1 polymer ?
#
loop_
_entity_poly.entity_id
_entity_poly.type
_entity_poly.pdbx_seq_one_letter_code
_entity_poly.pdbx_strand_id
1 'polypeptide(L)'
;MVNITDSLKAPAILVGEDYTVEYANPAFGEFCGRPPEELLGKKCHKVSHASDSPCRLNANDCPLKYVLRTGRSTRVRHRHVCVKGSEKVFDILAIPVSLNG
;
A
#
# COMPACT_ATOMS: atom_id res chain seq x y z
N MET A 1 19.49 -1.76 -11.78
CA MET A 1 18.76 -3.03 -11.58
C MET A 1 17.29 -2.69 -11.73
N VAL A 2 16.60 -3.25 -12.72
CA VAL A 2 15.16 -2.97 -12.93
C VAL A 2 14.38 -3.93 -12.03
N ASN A 3 13.48 -3.42 -11.19
CA ASN A 3 12.61 -4.28 -10.39
C ASN A 3 11.45 -4.75 -11.29
N ILE A 4 11.04 -6.02 -11.18
CA ILE A 4 9.95 -6.58 -12.00
C ILE A 4 8.64 -5.78 -11.83
N THR A 5 8.42 -5.22 -10.65
CA THR A 5 7.25 -4.40 -10.32
C THR A 5 7.28 -3.00 -10.94
N ASP A 6 8.43 -2.51 -11.41
CA ASP A 6 8.55 -1.19 -12.03
C ASP A 6 7.87 -1.14 -13.41
N SER A 7 7.80 -2.28 -14.09
CA SER A 7 7.12 -2.42 -15.39
C SER A 7 5.61 -2.64 -15.27
N LEU A 8 5.08 -2.82 -14.06
CA LEU A 8 3.65 -3.04 -13.84
C LEU A 8 2.89 -1.71 -13.87
N LYS A 9 1.80 -1.66 -14.65
CA LYS A 9 0.85 -0.52 -14.64
C LYS A 9 -0.03 -0.49 -13.39
N ALA A 10 -0.07 -1.58 -12.62
CA ALA A 10 -0.81 -1.65 -11.37
C ALA A 10 0.03 -1.02 -10.23
N PRO A 11 -0.56 -0.12 -9.42
CA PRO A 11 0.11 0.39 -8.23
C PRO A 11 0.46 -0.75 -7.26
N ALA A 12 1.70 -0.77 -6.78
CA ALA A 12 2.19 -1.75 -5.82
C ALA A 12 3.08 -1.09 -4.76
N ILE A 13 2.92 -1.52 -3.51
CA ILE A 13 3.75 -1.11 -2.38
C ILE A 13 4.13 -2.32 -1.52
N LEU A 14 5.33 -2.30 -0.96
CA LEU A 14 5.71 -3.17 0.16
C LEU A 14 5.53 -2.37 1.45
N VAL A 15 4.90 -2.98 2.44
CA VAL A 15 4.63 -2.34 3.72
C VAL A 15 5.13 -3.24 4.85
N GLY A 16 6.01 -2.68 5.68
CA GLY A 16 6.51 -3.33 6.88
C GLY A 16 5.42 -3.49 7.95
N GLU A 17 5.71 -4.31 8.97
CA GLU A 17 4.76 -4.62 10.05
C GLU A 17 4.35 -3.37 10.86
N ASP A 18 5.23 -2.37 10.89
CA ASP A 18 5.01 -1.08 11.55
C ASP A 18 4.28 -0.06 10.65
N TYR A 19 3.67 -0.53 9.55
CA TYR A 19 2.99 0.27 8.52
C TYR A 19 3.91 1.13 7.65
N THR A 20 5.24 1.01 7.76
CA THR A 20 6.17 1.79 6.92
C THR A 20 6.16 1.30 5.48
N VAL A 21 6.08 2.23 4.53
CA VAL A 21 6.25 1.92 3.10
C VAL A 21 7.74 1.72 2.83
N GLU A 22 8.11 0.49 2.51
CA GLU A 22 9.49 0.06 2.25
C GLU A 22 9.82 0.07 0.76
N TYR A 23 8.80 -0.09 -0.08
CA TYR A 23 8.90 0.02 -1.53
C TYR A 23 7.60 0.58 -2.11
N ALA A 24 7.71 1.35 -3.18
CA ALA A 24 6.60 1.79 -4.01
C ALA A 24 7.04 1.75 -5.47
N ASN A 25 6.22 1.17 -6.34
CA ASN A 25 6.52 1.17 -7.78
C ASN A 25 6.14 2.51 -8.44
N PRO A 26 6.61 2.79 -9.66
CA PRO A 26 6.30 4.03 -10.38
C PRO A 26 4.78 4.27 -10.54
N ALA A 27 3.99 3.22 -10.80
CA ALA A 27 2.54 3.33 -10.94
C ALA A 27 1.86 3.81 -9.63
N PHE A 28 2.37 3.43 -8.46
CA PHE A 28 1.90 3.96 -7.18
C PHE A 28 2.31 5.42 -6.98
N GLY A 29 3.54 5.79 -7.38
CA GLY A 29 3.97 7.18 -7.41
C GLY A 29 3.08 8.07 -8.28
N GLU A 30 2.77 7.62 -9.50
CA GLU A 30 1.87 8.30 -10.43
C GLU A 30 0.47 8.46 -9.84
N PHE A 31 -0.11 7.39 -9.26
CA PHE A 31 -1.39 7.48 -8.55
C PHE A 31 -1.38 8.55 -7.45
N CYS A 32 -0.26 8.70 -6.74
CA CYS A 32 -0.13 9.65 -5.66
C CYS A 32 0.33 11.05 -6.08
N GLY A 33 0.66 11.25 -7.37
CA GLY A 33 1.21 12.49 -7.90
C GLY A 33 2.54 12.87 -7.23
N ARG A 34 3.36 11.87 -6.86
CA ARG A 34 4.64 12.04 -6.17
C ARG A 34 5.66 11.00 -6.66
N PRO A 35 6.95 11.34 -6.69
CA PRO A 35 8.00 10.36 -6.97
C PRO A 35 8.00 9.26 -5.87
N PRO A 36 8.21 7.97 -6.21
CA PRO A 36 8.21 6.88 -5.23
C PRO A 36 9.15 7.11 -4.03
N GLU A 37 10.30 7.75 -4.26
CA GLU A 37 11.31 8.07 -3.25
C GLU A 37 10.76 8.96 -2.13
N GLU A 38 9.81 9.85 -2.45
CA GLU A 38 9.12 10.68 -1.45
C GLU A 38 8.13 9.88 -0.60
N LEU A 39 7.75 8.66 -1.01
CA LEU A 39 6.76 7.83 -0.31
C LEU A 39 7.43 6.86 0.68
N LEU A 40 8.69 6.53 0.45
CA LEU A 40 9.45 5.61 1.29
C LEU A 40 9.63 6.15 2.71
N GLY A 41 9.61 5.26 3.70
CA GLY A 41 9.75 5.60 5.13
C GLY A 41 8.50 6.22 5.75
N LYS A 42 7.48 6.58 4.96
CA LYS A 42 6.21 7.09 5.47
C LYS A 42 5.28 5.95 5.85
N LYS A 43 4.30 6.22 6.72
CA LYS A 43 3.26 5.23 7.04
C LYS A 43 2.28 5.08 5.90
N CYS A 44 1.87 3.84 5.60
CA CYS A 44 0.94 3.53 4.51
C CYS A 44 -0.37 4.33 4.64
N HIS A 45 -0.87 4.54 5.86
CA HIS A 45 -2.08 5.32 6.12
C HIS A 45 -1.92 6.83 5.92
N LYS A 46 -0.70 7.36 6.06
CA LYS A 46 -0.40 8.76 5.73
C LYS A 46 -0.39 8.98 4.22
N VAL A 47 0.20 8.06 3.47
CA VAL A 47 0.29 8.19 2.01
C VAL A 47 -1.04 7.85 1.33
N SER A 48 -1.70 6.78 1.76
CA SER A 48 -2.87 6.19 1.10
C SER A 48 -4.22 6.74 1.54
N HIS A 49 -4.30 7.38 2.70
CA HIS A 49 -5.56 7.86 3.26
C HIS A 49 -5.45 9.28 3.85
N ALA A 50 -4.29 9.93 3.74
CA ALA A 50 -4.00 11.20 4.43
C ALA A 50 -4.39 11.17 5.93
N SER A 51 -4.21 10.01 6.57
CA SER A 51 -4.70 9.74 7.93
C SER A 51 -3.56 9.58 8.92
N ASP A 52 -3.78 10.04 10.15
CA ASP A 52 -2.84 9.90 11.26
C ASP A 52 -2.91 8.53 11.94
N SER A 53 -3.98 7.77 11.68
CA SER A 53 -4.18 6.43 12.23
C SER A 53 -4.35 5.37 11.11
N PRO A 54 -3.97 4.10 11.37
CA PRO A 54 -4.27 2.98 10.47
C PRO A 54 -5.75 2.87 10.10
N CYS A 55 -6.04 2.21 8.98
CA CYS A 55 -7.41 2.00 8.52
C CYS A 55 -8.23 1.30 9.63
N ARG A 56 -9.40 1.86 9.95
CA ARG A 56 -10.28 1.27 10.97
C ARG A 56 -11.09 0.13 10.37
N LEU A 57 -11.19 -0.96 11.13
CA LEU A 57 -12.21 -2.00 10.92
C LEU A 57 -13.57 -1.27 10.86
N ASN A 58 -14.39 -1.58 9.86
CA ASN A 58 -15.72 -0.99 9.58
C ASN A 58 -15.79 0.17 8.56
N ALA A 59 -14.68 0.63 7.99
CA ALA A 59 -14.74 1.54 6.83
C ALA A 59 -14.18 0.93 5.52
N ASN A 60 -13.27 -0.04 5.63
CA ASN A 60 -12.80 -1.03 4.64
C ASN A 60 -11.68 -1.80 5.36
N ASP A 61 -11.78 -3.13 5.51
CA ASP A 61 -10.84 -3.90 6.33
C ASP A 61 -9.40 -3.70 5.86
N CYS A 62 -8.53 -3.20 6.76
CA CYS A 62 -7.12 -3.00 6.47
C CYS A 62 -6.49 -4.33 6.02
N PRO A 63 -6.07 -4.46 4.75
CA PRO A 63 -5.57 -5.73 4.26
C PRO A 63 -4.25 -6.11 4.93
N LEU A 64 -3.42 -5.11 5.28
CA LEU A 64 -2.19 -5.33 6.06
C LEU A 64 -2.49 -5.96 7.41
N LYS A 65 -3.47 -5.43 8.17
CA LYS A 65 -3.82 -5.97 9.49
C LYS A 65 -4.30 -7.42 9.41
N TYR A 66 -5.04 -7.78 8.36
CA TYR A 66 -5.43 -9.17 8.13
C TYR A 66 -4.21 -10.06 7.87
N VAL A 67 -3.31 -9.64 6.99
CA VAL A 67 -2.09 -10.39 6.66
C VAL A 67 -1.23 -10.58 7.91
N LEU A 68 -0.97 -9.50 8.68
CA LEU A 68 -0.19 -9.57 9.92
C LEU A 68 -0.81 -10.50 10.97
N ARG A 69 -2.14 -10.50 11.09
CA ARG A 69 -2.84 -11.36 12.06
C ARG A 69 -2.88 -12.84 11.66
N THR A 70 -2.99 -13.12 10.36
CA THR A 70 -3.34 -14.47 9.87
C THR A 70 -2.21 -15.17 9.12
N GLY A 71 -1.20 -14.43 8.66
CA GLY A 71 -0.18 -14.93 7.73
C GLY A 71 -0.76 -15.36 6.38
N ARG A 72 -1.99 -14.95 6.02
CA ARG A 72 -2.68 -15.35 4.79
C ARG A 72 -2.94 -14.15 3.89
N SER A 73 -2.98 -14.40 2.59
CA SER A 73 -3.40 -13.39 1.62
C SER A 73 -4.88 -13.03 1.77
N THR A 74 -5.23 -11.82 1.36
CA THR A 74 -6.62 -11.36 1.31
C THR A 74 -6.85 -10.44 0.12
N ARG A 75 -8.10 -10.38 -0.35
CA ARG A 75 -8.55 -9.42 -1.36
C ARG A 75 -9.68 -8.58 -0.78
N VAL A 76 -9.51 -7.27 -0.81
CA VAL A 76 -10.50 -6.32 -0.29
C VAL A 76 -10.71 -5.20 -1.28
N ARG A 77 -11.93 -4.66 -1.34
CA ARG A 77 -12.18 -3.40 -2.02
C ARG A 77 -11.89 -2.27 -1.04
N HIS A 78 -10.94 -1.40 -1.36
CA HIS A 78 -10.44 -0.39 -0.44
C HIS A 78 -10.38 0.98 -1.12
N ARG A 79 -10.93 1.98 -0.44
CA ARG A 79 -10.83 3.40 -0.81
C ARG A 79 -9.46 3.97 -0.43
N HIS A 80 -8.75 4.54 -1.39
CA HIS A 80 -7.49 5.25 -1.20
C HIS A 80 -7.61 6.70 -1.67
N VAL A 81 -7.03 7.61 -0.90
CA VAL A 81 -6.88 9.04 -1.18
C VAL A 81 -5.40 9.38 -0.98
N CYS A 82 -4.68 9.60 -2.07
CA CYS A 82 -3.34 10.14 -1.98
C CYS A 82 -3.38 11.66 -1.80
N VAL A 83 -2.34 12.24 -1.18
CA VAL A 83 -2.26 13.67 -0.77
C VAL A 83 -2.45 14.67 -1.93
N LYS A 84 -2.39 14.22 -3.20
CA LYS A 84 -2.75 14.99 -4.40
C LYS A 84 -3.65 14.23 -5.39
N GLY A 85 -4.07 13.02 -5.04
CA GLY A 85 -4.86 12.15 -5.90
C GLY A 85 -6.36 12.29 -5.65
N SER A 86 -7.16 12.09 -6.69
CA SER A 86 -8.59 11.88 -6.51
C SER A 86 -8.82 10.59 -5.71
N GLU A 87 -9.88 10.60 -4.91
CA GLU A 87 -10.35 9.41 -4.21
C GLU A 87 -10.63 8.30 -5.22
N LYS A 88 -9.99 7.15 -5.04
CA LYS A 88 -10.19 5.97 -5.89
C LYS A 88 -10.46 4.74 -5.05
N VAL A 89 -11.30 3.86 -5.59
CA VAL A 89 -11.58 2.55 -4.99
C VAL A 89 -10.79 1.50 -5.77
N PHE A 90 -9.95 0.76 -5.06
CA PHE A 90 -9.13 -0.32 -5.63
C PHE A 90 -9.60 -1.67 -5.11
N ASP A 91 -9.56 -2.68 -5.96
CA ASP A 91 -9.51 -4.06 -5.49
C ASP A 91 -8.05 -4.38 -5.14
N ILE A 92 -7.74 -4.48 -3.85
CA ILE A 92 -6.39 -4.70 -3.33
C ILE A 92 -6.21 -6.18 -3.00
N LEU A 93 -5.17 -6.77 -3.58
CA LEU A 93 -4.62 -8.06 -3.16
C LEU A 93 -3.42 -7.80 -2.25
N ALA A 94 -3.49 -8.26 -1.00
CA ALA A 94 -2.35 -8.25 -0.09
C ALA A 94 -1.86 -9.68 0.13
N ILE A 95 -0.54 -9.86 -0.02
CA ILE A 95 0.15 -11.15 0.07
C ILE A 95 1.24 -11.01 1.13
N PRO A 96 1.36 -11.93 2.09
CA PRO A 96 2.50 -11.99 2.99
C PRO A 96 3.79 -12.22 2.19
N VAL A 97 4.83 -11.46 2.51
CA VAL A 97 6.16 -11.60 1.92
C VAL A 97 7.14 -11.88 3.04
N SER A 98 7.89 -12.98 2.93
CA SER A 98 8.95 -13.35 3.85
C SER A 98 10.26 -13.39 3.08
N LEU A 99 11.31 -12.75 3.59
CA LEU A 99 12.63 -12.75 2.96
C LEU A 99 13.44 -14.04 3.22
N ASN A 100 12.93 -14.92 4.07
CA ASN A 100 13.52 -16.21 4.38
C ASN A 100 12.56 -17.32 3.91
N GLY A 101 12.84 -17.87 2.73
CA GLY A 101 12.34 -19.16 2.28
C GLY A 101 13.45 -20.19 2.36
#